data_AF-A0A2D5YZ77-F1
#
_entry.id   AF-A0A2D5YZ77-F1
#
_cell.length_a   1.000
_cell.length_b   1.000
_cell.length_c   1.000
_cell.angle_alpha   90.00
_cell.angle_beta   90.00
_cell.angle_gamma   90.00
#
_symmetry.space_group_name_H-M   'P 1'
#
loop_
_entity.id
_entity.type
_entity.pdbx_description
1 polymer ?
#
loop_
_entity_poly.entity_id
_entity_poly.type
_entity_poly.pdbx_seq_one_letter_code
_entity_poly.pdbx_strand_id
1 'polypeptide(L)'
;MERGGVVREGGVTGRGIYSSTVTHLTVAITVESLESAHAAAARSAEHGADLVEYRIDSFADDADAVAALVEGSPLPCVVTCRPTWEGGAYEGDDQHRIAVMERAGLAGPAYLDIELATYERSANLRQKVELVVDHAGQARGTDTGLILSAHDFERRPRDLFQKIEAMRDAEACRVIKVVWWARSLRDNIEAFEILRDAHKPTIALCMGEFGLPSRVLAKKFGALLTFSGLADETVAAPGQVGLDRMKGLFRWDALNAATAVYGVISWPVGHSMSPAIHNAGFDAAGHNGVYLPLPIPPEYEHFKATVGAWLDYAPLDFRGASVTLPHKEHLLRFVRESGGTVEPLAEQIGAANTLTVADDGGLRASNTDYAGALDAVCETLGVERAGLAGRRVAVIGAGGAARAVVAGFVDCGCGVTIYNRTVVKAERLAEELGGASGAVVAAPLDDLAGSECDIYVNCTSLGMSPEVEGTPVDVAPGSWGAETVVFDTVYNPVETRLLREAKAAGCRTISGVEMFVRQAAAQFEGWTGQTAPVDVFRSVLLTQLSG
;
A
#
# COMPACT_ATOMS: atom_id res chain seq x y z
N MET A 1 -18.33 64.78 -6.12
CA MET A 1 -18.94 64.63 -7.45
C MET A 1 -17.97 63.87 -8.32
N GLU A 2 -18.31 62.62 -8.58
CA GLU A 2 -17.50 61.59 -9.25
C GLU A 2 -17.22 61.92 -10.71
N ARG A 3 -16.06 61.47 -11.22
CA ARG A 3 -15.86 61.12 -12.64
C ARG A 3 -14.80 60.02 -12.79
N GLY A 4 -15.10 59.12 -13.73
CA GLY A 4 -14.18 58.15 -14.37
C GLY A 4 -14.32 56.76 -13.78
N GLY A 5 -14.90 55.73 -14.42
CA GLY A 5 -15.08 55.45 -15.84
C GLY A 5 -13.94 54.56 -16.34
N VAL A 6 -14.12 53.23 -16.34
CA VAL A 6 -13.32 52.30 -17.17
C VAL A 6 -14.19 51.14 -17.64
N VAL A 7 -13.91 50.79 -18.89
CA VAL A 7 -14.52 49.89 -19.86
C VAL A 7 -14.32 48.40 -19.51
N ARG A 8 -15.25 47.57 -20.01
CA ARG A 8 -15.24 46.09 -20.01
C ARG A 8 -14.07 45.52 -20.81
N GLU A 9 -13.54 44.37 -20.40
CA GLU A 9 -13.18 43.28 -21.33
C GLU A 9 -13.06 41.93 -20.59
N GLY A 10 -13.34 40.87 -21.32
CA GLY A 10 -13.75 39.57 -20.80
C GLY A 10 -12.60 38.63 -20.42
N GLY A 11 -12.97 37.63 -19.61
CA GLY A 11 -12.12 36.51 -19.24
C GLY A 11 -13.01 35.35 -18.82
N VAL A 12 -13.34 34.49 -19.79
CA VAL A 12 -13.98 33.20 -19.53
C VAL A 12 -12.93 32.30 -18.88
N THR A 13 -13.06 32.05 -17.59
CA THR A 13 -12.42 30.90 -16.92
C THR A 13 -13.49 30.16 -16.14
N GLY A 14 -14.21 29.28 -16.84
CA GLY A 14 -14.99 28.23 -16.21
C GLY A 14 -14.06 27.17 -15.65
N ARG A 15 -13.49 27.40 -14.46
CA ARG A 15 -13.08 26.31 -13.57
C ARG A 15 -14.28 26.05 -12.67
N GLY A 16 -14.98 24.95 -12.91
CA GLY A 16 -16.02 24.48 -12.01
C GLY A 16 -15.43 24.30 -10.62
N ILE A 17 -15.81 25.21 -9.72
CA ILE A 17 -15.59 25.09 -8.29
C ILE A 17 -16.60 24.05 -7.82
N TYR A 18 -16.23 22.77 -7.83
CA TYR A 18 -16.87 21.84 -6.91
C TYR A 18 -16.24 22.06 -5.54
N SER A 19 -17.00 22.78 -4.72
CA SER A 19 -16.91 22.84 -3.26
C SER A 19 -16.48 21.48 -2.69
N SER A 20 -15.54 21.51 -1.74
CA SER A 20 -15.02 20.36 -1.00
C SER A 20 -16.07 19.28 -0.72
N THR A 21 -16.16 18.28 -1.59
CA THR A 21 -16.96 17.08 -1.33
C THR A 21 -16.19 16.24 -0.33
N VAL A 22 -16.79 16.03 0.84
CA VAL A 22 -16.27 15.09 1.83
C VAL A 22 -16.36 13.69 1.21
N THR A 23 -15.22 13.01 1.05
CA THR A 23 -15.22 11.59 0.66
C THR A 23 -15.56 10.75 1.87
N HIS A 24 -16.63 9.98 1.79
CA HIS A 24 -17.11 9.15 2.89
C HIS A 24 -16.44 7.76 2.93
N LEU A 25 -16.10 7.30 4.13
CA LEU A 25 -15.71 5.92 4.39
C LEU A 25 -16.94 5.11 4.76
N THR A 26 -17.37 4.23 3.84
CA THR A 26 -18.62 3.47 3.97
C THR A 26 -18.33 2.03 4.36
N VAL A 27 -18.97 1.52 5.42
CA VAL A 27 -18.87 0.09 5.79
C VAL A 27 -20.00 -0.70 5.15
N ALA A 28 -19.66 -1.71 4.36
CA ALA A 28 -20.66 -2.63 3.80
C ALA A 28 -21.06 -3.70 4.82
N ILE A 29 -22.36 -3.84 5.06
CA ILE A 29 -22.96 -4.74 6.05
C ILE A 29 -23.93 -5.68 5.32
N THR A 30 -23.60 -6.97 5.29
CA THR A 30 -24.55 -8.03 4.88
C THR A 30 -25.63 -8.17 5.93
N VAL A 31 -26.89 -8.03 5.51
CA VAL A 31 -28.04 -8.04 6.42
C VAL A 31 -28.58 -9.46 6.55
N GLU A 32 -28.44 -10.03 7.74
CA GLU A 32 -29.06 -11.31 8.12
C GLU A 32 -30.29 -11.09 9.01
N SER A 33 -30.26 -10.03 9.82
CA SER A 33 -31.36 -9.62 10.69
C SER A 33 -31.27 -8.13 10.99
N LEU A 34 -32.38 -7.52 11.43
CA LEU A 34 -32.41 -6.13 11.88
C LEU A 34 -31.43 -5.88 13.03
N GLU A 35 -31.48 -6.73 14.06
CA GLU A 35 -30.66 -6.57 15.27
C GLU A 35 -29.16 -6.63 14.96
N SER A 36 -28.72 -7.64 14.19
CA SER A 36 -27.31 -7.78 13.83
C SER A 36 -26.82 -6.65 12.93
N ALA A 37 -27.65 -6.17 12.01
CA ALA A 37 -27.29 -5.07 11.11
C ALA A 37 -27.20 -3.72 11.83
N HIS A 38 -28.12 -3.41 12.76
CA HIS A 38 -28.04 -2.20 13.59
C HIS A 38 -26.84 -2.25 14.54
N ALA A 39 -26.56 -3.40 15.16
CA ALA A 39 -25.38 -3.57 16.00
C ALA A 39 -24.08 -3.39 15.20
N ALA A 40 -24.00 -3.96 13.99
CA ALA A 40 -22.86 -3.75 13.10
C ALA A 40 -22.70 -2.28 12.70
N ALA A 41 -23.80 -1.59 12.37
CA ALA A 41 -23.76 -0.17 12.00
C ALA A 41 -23.35 0.73 13.18
N ALA A 42 -23.80 0.43 14.40
CA ALA A 42 -23.38 1.14 15.60
C ALA A 42 -21.88 0.98 15.85
N ARG A 43 -21.35 -0.24 15.73
CA ARG A 43 -19.89 -0.49 15.82
C ARG A 43 -19.12 0.23 14.72
N SER A 44 -19.62 0.23 13.49
CA SER A 44 -19.01 1.01 12.40
C SER A 44 -18.92 2.50 12.73
N ALA A 45 -19.96 3.08 13.35
CA ALA A 45 -19.96 4.46 13.82
C ALA A 45 -18.93 4.71 14.92
N GLU A 46 -18.84 3.82 15.91
CA GLU A 46 -17.84 3.90 17.00
C GLU A 46 -16.40 3.87 16.47
N HIS A 47 -16.17 3.11 15.40
CA HIS A 47 -14.88 3.01 14.71
C HIS A 47 -14.68 4.11 13.65
N GLY A 48 -15.62 5.05 13.52
CA GLY A 48 -15.49 6.25 12.71
C GLY A 48 -15.76 6.06 11.22
N ALA A 49 -16.70 5.19 10.85
CA ALA A 49 -17.32 5.18 9.53
C ALA A 49 -18.26 6.38 9.35
N ASP A 50 -18.34 6.91 8.14
CA ASP A 50 -19.20 8.06 7.80
C ASP A 50 -20.60 7.60 7.34
N LEU A 51 -20.67 6.44 6.69
CA LEU A 51 -21.89 5.81 6.18
C LEU A 51 -21.83 4.29 6.36
N VAL A 52 -22.99 3.65 6.25
CA VAL A 52 -23.11 2.19 6.09
C VAL A 52 -23.82 1.85 4.80
N GLU A 53 -23.41 0.76 4.14
CA GLU A 53 -24.19 0.14 3.06
C GLU A 53 -24.87 -1.10 3.62
N TYR A 54 -26.20 -1.11 3.63
CA TYR A 54 -26.98 -2.31 3.94
C TYR A 54 -27.16 -3.14 2.68
N ARG A 55 -26.48 -4.28 2.64
CA ARG A 55 -26.62 -5.32 1.60
C ARG A 55 -27.76 -6.25 1.99
N ILE A 56 -28.95 -5.96 1.48
CA ILE A 56 -30.20 -6.68 1.77
C ILE A 56 -30.46 -7.84 0.81
N ASP A 57 -29.44 -8.29 0.07
CA ASP A 57 -29.52 -9.33 -0.97
C ASP A 57 -30.27 -10.59 -0.50
N SER A 58 -30.08 -10.99 0.77
CA SER A 58 -30.70 -12.15 1.41
C SER A 58 -31.77 -11.78 2.46
N PHE A 59 -32.18 -10.51 2.49
CA PHE A 59 -33.15 -9.95 3.46
C PHE A 59 -34.28 -9.18 2.75
N ALA A 60 -34.50 -9.43 1.45
CA ALA A 60 -35.44 -8.70 0.61
C ALA A 60 -36.86 -9.31 0.59
N ASP A 61 -37.19 -10.24 1.49
CA ASP A 61 -38.51 -10.88 1.54
C ASP A 61 -39.56 -10.05 2.28
N ASP A 62 -39.13 -9.18 3.20
CA ASP A 62 -40.00 -8.32 4.01
C ASP A 62 -39.63 -6.84 3.81
N ALA A 63 -40.43 -6.15 3.01
CA ALA A 63 -40.21 -4.75 2.67
C ALA A 63 -40.40 -3.80 3.87
N ASP A 64 -41.24 -4.15 4.85
CA ASP A 64 -41.42 -3.34 6.05
C ASP A 64 -40.26 -3.53 7.03
N ALA A 65 -39.69 -4.74 7.11
CA ALA A 65 -38.44 -4.96 7.83
C ALA A 65 -37.28 -4.17 7.22
N VAL A 66 -37.18 -4.08 5.88
CA VAL A 66 -36.17 -3.24 5.22
C VAL A 66 -36.39 -1.74 5.51
N ALA A 67 -37.64 -1.27 5.56
CA ALA A 67 -37.92 0.11 5.97
C ALA A 67 -37.49 0.37 7.42
N ALA A 68 -37.81 -0.54 8.34
CA ALA A 68 -37.38 -0.46 9.73
C ALA A 68 -35.84 -0.50 9.89
N LEU A 69 -35.14 -1.20 8.98
CA LEU A 69 -33.68 -1.21 8.94
C LEU A 69 -33.13 0.20 8.67
N VAL A 70 -33.70 0.91 7.70
CA VAL A 70 -33.32 2.27 7.34
C VAL A 70 -33.64 3.25 8.48
N GLU A 71 -34.86 3.21 9.00
CA GLU A 71 -35.33 4.11 10.07
C GLU A 71 -34.52 3.96 11.37
N GLY A 72 -34.06 2.75 11.68
CA GLY A 72 -33.24 2.46 12.86
C GLY A 72 -31.73 2.65 12.67
N SER A 73 -31.28 3.07 11.48
CA SER A 73 -29.85 3.20 11.18
C SER A 73 -29.20 4.31 12.00
N PRO A 74 -28.09 4.04 12.73
CA PRO A 74 -27.38 5.07 13.51
C PRO A 74 -26.52 6.00 12.63
N LEU A 75 -26.29 5.63 11.37
CA LEU A 75 -25.54 6.40 10.37
C LEU A 75 -26.40 6.62 9.11
N PRO A 76 -26.12 7.66 8.30
CA PRO A 76 -26.67 7.73 6.95
C PRO A 76 -26.32 6.45 6.18
N CYS A 77 -27.32 5.87 5.50
CA CYS A 77 -27.15 4.56 4.88
C CYS A 77 -27.38 4.57 3.37
N VAL A 78 -26.66 3.69 2.69
CA VAL A 78 -26.94 3.23 1.33
C VAL A 78 -27.70 1.92 1.44
N VAL A 79 -28.83 1.79 0.75
CA VAL A 79 -29.52 0.49 0.63
C VAL A 79 -29.18 -0.11 -0.72
N THR A 80 -28.74 -1.36 -0.70
CA THR A 80 -28.35 -2.11 -1.90
C THR A 80 -28.96 -3.51 -1.82
N CYS A 81 -29.74 -3.90 -2.83
CA CYS A 81 -30.14 -5.28 -3.06
C CYS A 81 -29.50 -5.77 -4.35
N ARG A 82 -28.35 -6.42 -4.25
CA ARG A 82 -27.52 -6.79 -5.41
C ARG A 82 -27.93 -8.18 -5.93
N PRO A 83 -28.26 -8.32 -7.23
CA PRO A 83 -28.54 -9.62 -7.83
C PRO A 83 -27.27 -10.41 -8.11
N THR A 84 -27.41 -11.73 -8.26
CA THR A 84 -26.27 -12.65 -8.50
C THR A 84 -25.43 -12.33 -9.74
N TRP A 85 -26.05 -11.82 -10.81
CA TRP A 85 -25.35 -11.45 -12.05
C TRP A 85 -24.54 -10.14 -11.94
N GLU A 86 -24.70 -9.36 -10.87
CA GLU A 86 -23.85 -8.22 -10.49
C GLU A 86 -23.11 -8.49 -9.17
N GLY A 87 -22.86 -9.76 -8.84
CA GLY A 87 -22.01 -10.16 -7.71
C GLY A 87 -22.66 -10.04 -6.32
N GLY A 88 -23.99 -10.04 -6.26
CA GLY A 88 -24.74 -10.16 -5.00
C GLY A 88 -25.28 -11.56 -4.76
N ALA A 89 -26.19 -11.68 -3.80
CA ALA A 89 -26.83 -12.95 -3.42
C ALA A 89 -28.33 -13.03 -3.76
N TYR A 90 -28.95 -11.98 -4.32
CA TYR A 90 -30.38 -12.00 -4.62
C TYR A 90 -30.67 -12.79 -5.92
N GLU A 91 -31.54 -13.80 -5.80
CA GLU A 91 -31.92 -14.71 -6.90
C GLU A 91 -33.34 -14.48 -7.46
N GLY A 92 -34.13 -13.62 -6.81
CA GLY A 92 -35.51 -13.34 -7.22
C GLY A 92 -35.62 -12.46 -8.48
N ASP A 93 -36.84 -12.04 -8.82
CA ASP A 93 -37.08 -11.15 -9.95
C ASP A 93 -36.94 -9.66 -9.59
N ASP A 94 -36.68 -8.84 -10.62
CA ASP A 94 -36.49 -7.39 -10.46
C ASP A 94 -37.78 -6.65 -10.07
N GLN A 95 -38.98 -7.18 -10.36
CA GLN A 95 -40.23 -6.50 -9.97
C GLN A 95 -40.43 -6.54 -8.45
N HIS A 96 -40.22 -7.70 -7.85
CA HIS A 96 -40.24 -7.84 -6.39
C HIS A 96 -39.12 -7.01 -5.74
N ARG A 97 -37.89 -7.15 -6.23
CA ARG A 97 -36.72 -6.43 -5.70
C ARG A 97 -36.92 -4.92 -5.72
N ILE A 98 -37.35 -4.36 -6.85
CA ILE A 98 -37.55 -2.91 -6.97
C ILE A 98 -38.74 -2.43 -6.12
N ALA A 99 -39.76 -3.26 -5.86
CA ALA A 99 -40.82 -2.89 -4.91
C ALA A 99 -40.29 -2.80 -3.46
N VAL A 100 -39.37 -3.69 -3.08
CA VAL A 100 -38.67 -3.61 -1.78
C VAL A 100 -37.79 -2.35 -1.71
N MET A 101 -37.04 -2.06 -2.77
CA MET A 101 -36.22 -0.84 -2.87
C MET A 101 -37.07 0.44 -2.85
N GLU A 102 -38.26 0.43 -3.47
CA GLU A 102 -39.23 1.53 -3.40
C GLU A 102 -39.67 1.76 -1.95
N ARG A 103 -40.03 0.68 -1.23
CA ARG A 103 -40.40 0.77 0.19
C ARG A 103 -39.25 1.29 1.05
N ALA A 104 -38.02 0.84 0.79
CA ALA A 104 -36.81 1.33 1.44
C ALA A 104 -36.59 2.83 1.18
N GLY A 105 -36.76 3.29 -0.07
CA GLY A 105 -36.61 4.71 -0.43
C GLY A 105 -37.58 5.63 0.32
N LEU A 106 -38.80 5.17 0.61
CA LEU A 106 -39.77 5.92 1.41
C LEU A 106 -39.37 6.08 2.88
N ALA A 107 -38.48 5.22 3.39
CA ALA A 107 -37.91 5.33 4.73
C ALA A 107 -36.77 6.37 4.82
N GLY A 108 -36.36 6.95 3.68
CA GLY A 108 -35.41 8.06 3.62
C GLY A 108 -33.92 7.69 3.82
N PRO A 109 -33.37 6.66 3.15
CA PRO A 109 -31.94 6.41 3.17
C PRO A 109 -31.20 7.56 2.47
N ALA A 110 -29.90 7.71 2.74
CA ALA A 110 -29.07 8.69 2.04
C ALA A 110 -29.00 8.37 0.54
N TYR A 111 -28.86 7.08 0.21
CA TYR A 111 -28.84 6.61 -1.18
C TYR A 111 -29.54 5.27 -1.37
N LEU A 112 -30.12 5.08 -2.56
CA LEU A 112 -30.42 3.76 -3.11
C LEU A 112 -29.40 3.42 -4.18
N ASP A 113 -28.87 2.20 -4.17
CA ASP A 113 -27.98 1.69 -5.22
C ASP A 113 -28.74 0.71 -6.12
N ILE A 114 -28.87 1.07 -7.40
CA ILE A 114 -29.55 0.28 -8.44
C ILE A 114 -28.60 0.07 -9.61
N GLU A 115 -28.56 -1.15 -10.15
CA GLU A 115 -27.75 -1.47 -11.32
C GLU A 115 -28.26 -0.71 -12.55
N LEU A 116 -27.35 -0.11 -13.33
CA LEU A 116 -27.69 0.54 -14.61
C LEU A 116 -28.48 -0.41 -15.52
N ALA A 117 -28.05 -1.67 -15.59
CA ALA A 117 -28.70 -2.69 -16.40
C ALA A 117 -30.13 -3.03 -15.94
N THR A 118 -30.47 -2.86 -14.66
CA THR A 118 -31.85 -2.99 -14.17
C THR A 118 -32.65 -1.72 -14.46
N TYR A 119 -32.05 -0.54 -14.24
CA TYR A 119 -32.68 0.76 -14.50
C TYR A 119 -33.03 0.98 -15.99
N GLU A 120 -32.24 0.42 -16.90
CA GLU A 120 -32.48 0.47 -18.34
C GLU A 120 -33.45 -0.61 -18.85
N ARG A 121 -33.66 -1.68 -18.07
CA ARG A 121 -34.40 -2.88 -18.50
C ARG A 121 -35.86 -2.61 -18.84
N SER A 122 -36.52 -1.72 -18.09
CA SER A 122 -37.94 -1.42 -18.28
C SER A 122 -38.30 -0.04 -17.75
N ALA A 123 -39.13 0.68 -18.51
CA ALA A 123 -39.69 1.96 -18.09
C ALA A 123 -40.51 1.86 -16.78
N ASN A 124 -41.13 0.71 -16.51
CA ASN A 124 -41.90 0.52 -15.27
C ASN A 124 -40.99 0.44 -14.04
N LEU A 125 -39.89 -0.32 -14.12
CA LEU A 125 -38.91 -0.41 -13.02
C LEU A 125 -38.26 0.95 -12.77
N ARG A 126 -37.87 1.63 -13.85
CA ARG A 126 -37.34 3.00 -13.80
C ARG A 126 -38.27 3.95 -13.08
N GLN A 127 -39.54 3.97 -13.47
CA GLN A 127 -40.54 4.85 -12.87
C GLN A 127 -40.70 4.60 -11.37
N LYS A 128 -40.70 3.33 -10.92
CA LYS A 128 -40.80 3.01 -9.48
C LYS A 128 -39.62 3.59 -8.68
N VAL A 129 -38.40 3.45 -9.19
CA VAL A 129 -37.20 4.04 -8.56
C VAL A 129 -37.31 5.57 -8.53
N GLU A 130 -37.67 6.19 -9.65
CA GLU A 130 -37.81 7.65 -9.78
C GLU A 130 -38.90 8.27 -8.88
N LEU A 131 -39.84 7.49 -8.38
CA LEU A 131 -40.85 7.99 -7.42
C LEU A 131 -40.28 8.26 -6.03
N VAL A 132 -39.15 7.64 -5.67
CA VAL A 132 -38.60 7.62 -4.31
C VAL A 132 -37.19 8.21 -4.19
N VAL A 133 -36.63 8.75 -5.28
CA VAL A 133 -35.30 9.40 -5.28
C VAL A 133 -35.39 10.86 -5.73
N ASP A 134 -34.47 11.70 -5.27
CA ASP A 134 -34.39 13.13 -5.56
C ASP A 134 -34.02 13.40 -7.03
N HIS A 135 -34.91 14.09 -7.76
CA HIS A 135 -34.67 14.63 -9.10
C HIS A 135 -35.69 15.72 -9.45
N ALA A 136 -35.44 16.50 -10.51
CA ALA A 136 -36.25 17.69 -10.81
C ALA A 136 -37.71 17.37 -11.20
N GLY A 137 -38.00 16.16 -11.68
CA GLY A 137 -39.35 15.70 -12.00
C GLY A 137 -40.12 15.11 -10.82
N GLN A 138 -39.53 15.10 -9.62
CA GLN A 138 -40.08 14.43 -8.46
C GLN A 138 -41.08 15.32 -7.71
N ALA A 139 -42.23 14.74 -7.30
CA ALA A 139 -43.34 15.48 -6.69
C ALA A 139 -43.53 15.27 -5.16
N ARG A 140 -42.88 14.29 -4.53
CA ARG A 140 -43.04 13.93 -3.11
C ARG A 140 -42.02 14.58 -2.16
N GLY A 141 -41.04 15.36 -2.66
CA GLY A 141 -40.03 16.06 -1.86
C GLY A 141 -39.12 15.12 -1.04
N THR A 142 -38.48 14.15 -1.70
CA THR A 142 -37.49 13.25 -1.07
C THR A 142 -36.07 13.75 -1.29
N ASP A 143 -35.17 13.49 -0.34
CA ASP A 143 -33.74 13.82 -0.41
C ASP A 143 -32.84 12.60 -0.74
N THR A 144 -33.44 11.40 -0.90
CA THR A 144 -32.69 10.18 -1.19
C THR A 144 -32.04 10.22 -2.57
N GLY A 145 -30.71 10.11 -2.63
CA GLY A 145 -29.99 10.09 -3.90
C GLY A 145 -30.02 8.71 -4.59
N LEU A 146 -30.08 8.70 -5.93
CA LEU A 146 -29.87 7.46 -6.69
C LEU A 146 -28.39 7.29 -7.04
N ILE A 147 -27.80 6.17 -6.62
CA ILE A 147 -26.57 5.63 -7.19
C ILE A 147 -26.96 4.69 -8.34
N LEU A 148 -26.51 5.00 -9.56
CA LEU A 148 -26.51 4.00 -10.64
C LEU A 148 -25.16 3.31 -10.69
N SER A 149 -25.17 1.99 -10.57
CA SER A 149 -23.95 1.19 -10.49
C SER A 149 -23.75 0.25 -11.67
N ALA A 150 -22.48 -0.04 -12.00
CA ALA A 150 -22.12 -1.16 -12.87
C ALA A 150 -20.83 -1.83 -12.38
N HIS A 151 -20.83 -3.16 -12.31
CA HIS A 151 -19.69 -3.95 -11.86
C HIS A 151 -19.21 -4.90 -12.98
N ASP A 152 -17.88 -5.06 -13.11
CA ASP A 152 -17.26 -6.09 -13.97
C ASP A 152 -16.20 -6.86 -13.17
N PHE A 153 -16.49 -8.13 -12.92
CA PHE A 153 -15.69 -8.99 -12.05
C PHE A 153 -14.51 -9.65 -12.75
N GLU A 154 -14.34 -9.44 -14.06
CA GLU A 154 -13.28 -10.08 -14.83
C GLU A 154 -12.21 -9.08 -15.28
N ARG A 155 -12.61 -7.87 -15.69
CA ARG A 155 -11.71 -6.88 -16.29
C ARG A 155 -12.36 -5.49 -16.39
N ARG A 156 -11.59 -4.51 -16.86
CA ARG A 156 -12.14 -3.23 -17.35
C ARG A 156 -13.16 -3.46 -18.48
N PRO A 157 -14.44 -3.05 -18.34
CA PRO A 157 -15.47 -3.27 -19.35
C PRO A 157 -15.15 -2.54 -20.66
N ARG A 158 -15.48 -3.10 -21.83
CA ARG A 158 -15.20 -2.43 -23.12
C ARG A 158 -16.05 -1.17 -23.31
N ASP A 159 -17.27 -1.20 -22.80
CA ASP A 159 -18.30 -0.16 -22.87
C ASP A 159 -18.29 0.77 -21.63
N LEU A 160 -17.23 0.77 -20.81
CA LEU A 160 -17.15 1.55 -19.56
C LEU A 160 -17.60 3.01 -19.73
N PHE A 161 -17.06 3.72 -20.72
CA PHE A 161 -17.42 5.12 -20.94
C PHE A 161 -18.85 5.33 -21.45
N GLN A 162 -19.40 4.36 -22.21
CA GLN A 162 -20.81 4.40 -22.63
C GLN A 162 -21.73 4.25 -21.41
N LYS A 163 -21.38 3.37 -20.46
CA LYS A 163 -22.11 3.24 -19.18
C LYS A 163 -22.04 4.53 -18.36
N ILE A 164 -20.85 5.15 -18.26
CA ILE A 164 -20.68 6.43 -17.55
C ILE A 164 -21.51 7.53 -18.20
N GLU A 165 -21.54 7.60 -19.54
CA GLU A 165 -22.37 8.56 -20.28
C GLU A 165 -23.86 8.32 -20.04
N ALA A 166 -24.33 7.07 -20.11
CA ALA A 166 -25.73 6.72 -19.80
C ALA A 166 -26.13 7.13 -18.37
N MET A 167 -25.27 6.88 -17.37
CA MET A 167 -25.52 7.32 -15.99
C MET A 167 -25.47 8.85 -15.84
N ARG A 168 -24.63 9.53 -16.63
CA ARG A 168 -24.56 11.00 -16.64
C ARG A 168 -25.83 11.62 -17.22
N ASP A 169 -26.37 11.03 -18.28
CA ASP A 169 -27.56 11.52 -18.98
C ASP A 169 -28.87 11.18 -18.26
N ALA A 170 -28.88 10.13 -17.43
CA ALA A 170 -30.01 9.82 -16.57
C ALA A 170 -30.24 10.95 -15.55
N GLU A 171 -31.36 11.67 -15.69
CA GLU A 171 -31.72 12.82 -14.85
C GLU A 171 -31.80 12.45 -13.36
N ALA A 172 -32.41 11.30 -13.05
CA ALA A 172 -32.55 10.82 -11.68
C ALA A 172 -31.24 10.28 -11.07
N CYS A 173 -30.23 9.98 -11.89
CA CYS A 173 -28.95 9.51 -11.39
C CYS A 173 -28.19 10.64 -10.70
N ARG A 174 -28.02 10.55 -9.38
CA ARG A 174 -27.27 11.52 -8.59
C ARG A 174 -25.80 11.13 -8.50
N VAL A 175 -25.50 9.84 -8.44
CA VAL A 175 -24.15 9.32 -8.25
C VAL A 175 -23.83 8.23 -9.28
N ILE A 176 -22.69 8.38 -9.95
CA ILE A 176 -22.16 7.38 -10.87
C ILE A 176 -21.30 6.40 -10.08
N LYS A 177 -21.55 5.09 -10.17
CA LYS A 177 -20.72 4.05 -9.56
C LYS A 177 -20.24 3.05 -10.60
N VAL A 178 -18.93 3.00 -10.83
CA VAL A 178 -18.31 2.02 -11.73
C VAL A 178 -17.21 1.26 -11.01
N VAL A 179 -17.26 -0.07 -11.09
CA VAL A 179 -16.33 -0.94 -10.39
C VAL A 179 -15.85 -2.04 -11.33
N TRP A 180 -14.54 -2.28 -11.43
CA TRP A 180 -14.01 -3.33 -12.30
C TRP A 180 -12.80 -4.05 -11.72
N TRP A 181 -12.50 -5.25 -12.21
CA TRP A 181 -11.31 -5.99 -11.79
C TRP A 181 -10.02 -5.39 -12.38
N ALA A 182 -9.06 -5.03 -11.51
CA ALA A 182 -7.73 -4.60 -11.94
C ALA A 182 -6.83 -5.80 -12.22
N ARG A 183 -6.20 -5.79 -13.38
CA ARG A 183 -5.18 -6.75 -13.85
C ARG A 183 -3.76 -6.24 -13.60
N SER A 184 -3.60 -4.96 -13.31
CA SER A 184 -2.34 -4.36 -12.88
C SER A 184 -2.57 -3.06 -12.13
N LEU A 185 -1.56 -2.56 -11.41
CA LEU A 185 -1.61 -1.28 -10.70
C LEU A 185 -1.93 -0.08 -11.60
N ARG A 186 -1.67 -0.19 -12.92
CA ARG A 186 -1.97 0.87 -13.90
C ARG A 186 -3.46 1.09 -14.09
N ASP A 187 -4.29 0.08 -13.85
CA ASP A 187 -5.73 0.17 -14.07
C ASP A 187 -6.41 1.17 -13.11
N ASN A 188 -5.74 1.50 -11.99
CA ASN A 188 -6.21 2.54 -11.07
C ASN A 188 -6.10 3.95 -11.66
N ILE A 189 -5.20 4.19 -12.63
CA ILE A 189 -5.05 5.52 -13.25
C ILE A 189 -6.36 5.93 -13.94
N GLU A 190 -6.99 5.01 -14.68
CA GLU A 190 -8.27 5.27 -15.34
C GLU A 190 -9.38 5.56 -14.31
N ALA A 191 -9.37 4.91 -13.14
CA ALA A 191 -10.29 5.26 -12.05
C ALA A 191 -10.05 6.68 -11.53
N PHE A 192 -8.79 7.07 -11.32
CA PHE A 192 -8.43 8.41 -10.88
C PHE A 192 -8.82 9.50 -11.89
N GLU A 193 -8.66 9.22 -13.19
CA GLU A 193 -9.09 10.11 -14.27
C GLU A 193 -10.61 10.27 -14.30
N ILE A 194 -11.36 9.17 -14.20
CA ILE A 194 -12.83 9.21 -14.11
C ILE A 194 -13.30 10.08 -12.95
N LEU A 195 -12.65 9.98 -11.78
CA LEU A 195 -12.99 10.79 -10.61
C LEU A 195 -12.67 12.28 -10.81
N ARG A 196 -11.52 12.60 -11.41
CA ARG A 196 -11.11 13.98 -11.66
C ARG A 196 -11.96 14.69 -12.71
N ASP A 197 -12.41 13.95 -13.71
CA ASP A 197 -13.23 14.47 -14.81
C ASP A 197 -14.74 14.33 -14.52
N ALA A 198 -15.10 13.98 -13.28
CA ALA A 198 -16.47 13.75 -12.86
C ALA A 198 -17.30 15.04 -12.88
N HIS A 199 -18.49 14.97 -13.47
CA HIS A 199 -19.46 16.07 -13.53
C HIS A 199 -20.59 15.92 -12.51
N LYS A 200 -20.79 14.70 -12.01
CA LYS A 200 -21.67 14.31 -10.90
C LYS A 200 -20.79 13.66 -9.82
N PRO A 201 -21.23 13.61 -8.55
CA PRO A 201 -20.60 12.76 -7.55
C PRO A 201 -20.35 11.36 -8.10
N THR A 202 -19.13 10.84 -7.97
CA THR A 202 -18.71 9.61 -8.64
C THR A 202 -17.94 8.70 -7.69
N ILE A 203 -18.13 7.40 -7.87
CA ILE A 203 -17.42 6.31 -7.22
C ILE A 203 -16.80 5.48 -8.35
N ALA A 204 -15.47 5.47 -8.44
CA ALA A 204 -14.74 4.64 -9.40
C ALA A 204 -13.71 3.81 -8.64
N LEU A 205 -13.88 2.48 -8.63
CA LEU A 205 -13.06 1.57 -7.83
C LEU A 205 -12.59 0.37 -8.63
N CYS A 206 -11.41 -0.10 -8.30
CA CYS A 206 -10.82 -1.32 -8.83
C CYS A 206 -10.88 -2.45 -7.79
N MET A 207 -11.24 -3.66 -8.24
CA MET A 207 -11.23 -4.90 -7.44
C MET A 207 -9.90 -5.65 -7.58
N GLY A 208 -9.68 -6.56 -6.64
CA GLY A 208 -8.50 -7.44 -6.59
C GLY A 208 -7.29 -6.77 -5.94
N GLU A 209 -6.18 -7.52 -5.81
CA GLU A 209 -4.96 -7.07 -5.14
C GLU A 209 -4.39 -5.78 -5.77
N PHE A 210 -4.44 -5.68 -7.10
CA PHE A 210 -3.99 -4.50 -7.83
C PHE A 210 -4.92 -3.29 -7.67
N GLY A 211 -6.15 -3.47 -7.18
CA GLY A 211 -7.15 -2.40 -7.08
C GLY A 211 -7.07 -1.57 -5.80
N LEU A 212 -6.25 -1.98 -4.82
CA LEU A 212 -6.12 -1.28 -3.53
C LEU A 212 -5.90 0.24 -3.65
N PRO A 213 -5.03 0.76 -4.56
CA PRO A 213 -4.82 2.21 -4.68
C PRO A 213 -6.10 3.00 -4.97
N SER A 214 -7.01 2.48 -5.80
CA SER A 214 -8.30 3.14 -6.08
C SER A 214 -9.17 3.35 -4.82
N ARG A 215 -9.02 2.47 -3.82
CA ARG A 215 -9.79 2.49 -2.58
C ARG A 215 -9.17 3.41 -1.54
N VAL A 216 -7.85 3.30 -1.33
CA VAL A 216 -7.11 4.12 -0.35
C VAL A 216 -7.03 5.56 -0.81
N LEU A 217 -6.75 5.80 -2.09
CA LEU A 217 -6.59 7.15 -2.65
C LEU A 217 -7.92 7.78 -3.10
N ALA A 218 -9.05 7.16 -2.81
CA ALA A 218 -10.38 7.67 -3.17
C ALA A 218 -10.58 9.12 -2.72
N LYS A 219 -10.15 9.46 -1.48
CA LYS A 219 -10.22 10.82 -0.94
C LYS A 219 -9.29 11.80 -1.67
N LYS A 220 -8.08 11.36 -2.05
CA LYS A 220 -7.13 12.19 -2.83
C LYS A 220 -7.69 12.59 -4.18
N PHE A 221 -8.45 11.70 -4.83
CA PHE A 221 -9.02 11.93 -6.16
C PHE A 221 -10.48 12.40 -6.16
N GLY A 222 -11.06 12.70 -5.00
CA GLY A 222 -12.38 13.31 -4.90
C GLY A 222 -13.56 12.37 -5.17
N ALA A 223 -13.38 11.07 -4.91
CA ALA A 223 -14.52 10.14 -4.91
C ALA A 223 -15.59 10.58 -3.90
N LEU A 224 -16.86 10.28 -4.18
CA LEU A 224 -17.94 10.50 -3.20
C LEU A 224 -17.72 9.62 -1.96
N LEU A 225 -17.40 8.35 -2.18
CA LEU A 225 -17.16 7.40 -1.10
C LEU A 225 -16.22 6.27 -1.54
N THR A 226 -15.66 5.59 -0.56
CA THR A 226 -14.98 4.29 -0.72
C THR A 226 -15.59 3.27 0.24
N PHE A 227 -15.43 1.99 -0.08
CA PHE A 227 -16.00 0.90 0.72
C PHE A 227 -14.94 0.18 1.53
N SER A 228 -15.30 -0.13 2.78
CA SER A 228 -14.53 -0.85 3.77
C SER A 228 -15.34 -2.02 4.33
N GLY A 229 -14.67 -3.06 4.82
CA GLY A 229 -15.27 -3.99 5.77
C GLY A 229 -15.24 -3.41 7.18
N LEU A 230 -16.03 -3.96 8.12
CA LEU A 230 -15.85 -3.64 9.54
C LEU A 230 -14.47 -4.12 10.01
N ALA A 231 -14.14 -5.37 9.70
CA ALA A 231 -12.81 -5.96 9.80
C ALA A 231 -12.35 -6.50 8.43
N ASP A 232 -11.07 -6.87 8.32
CA ASP A 232 -10.50 -7.42 7.07
C ASP A 232 -11.20 -8.75 6.67
N GLU A 233 -11.70 -9.51 7.63
CA GLU A 233 -12.41 -10.78 7.42
C GLU A 233 -13.86 -10.60 6.94
N THR A 234 -14.43 -9.41 7.15
CA THR A 234 -15.84 -9.12 6.85
C THR A 234 -16.02 -8.26 5.60
N VAL A 235 -15.00 -8.21 4.74
CA VAL A 235 -15.06 -7.41 3.51
C VAL A 235 -16.06 -7.98 2.51
N ALA A 236 -16.82 -7.12 1.85
CA ALA A 236 -17.87 -7.49 0.91
C ALA A 236 -17.37 -7.67 -0.54
N ALA A 237 -16.15 -7.25 -0.86
CA ALA A 237 -15.58 -7.37 -2.21
C ALA A 237 -14.05 -7.56 -2.22
N PRO A 238 -13.49 -8.28 -3.22
CA PRO A 238 -12.04 -8.46 -3.33
C PRO A 238 -11.25 -7.14 -3.40
N GLY A 239 -10.21 -7.04 -2.58
CA GLY A 239 -9.34 -5.87 -2.47
C GLY A 239 -9.86 -4.77 -1.54
N GLN A 240 -11.03 -4.94 -0.92
CA GLN A 240 -11.44 -4.09 0.21
C GLN A 240 -10.54 -4.32 1.42
N VAL A 241 -10.49 -3.32 2.28
CA VAL A 241 -9.71 -3.29 3.52
C VAL A 241 -10.68 -3.01 4.67
N GLY A 242 -10.38 -3.53 5.86
CA GLY A 242 -11.12 -3.26 7.08
C GLY A 242 -10.98 -1.81 7.55
N LEU A 243 -11.95 -1.36 8.34
CA LEU A 243 -12.08 0.03 8.76
C LEU A 243 -10.86 0.50 9.56
N ASP A 244 -10.44 -0.31 10.54
CA ASP A 244 -9.28 0.01 11.38
C ASP A 244 -7.99 0.08 10.57
N ARG A 245 -7.85 -0.73 9.52
CA ARG A 245 -6.68 -0.71 8.64
C ARG A 245 -6.73 0.49 7.68
N MET A 246 -7.91 0.88 7.18
CA MET A 246 -8.06 2.13 6.42
C MET A 246 -7.67 3.35 7.26
N LYS A 247 -8.17 3.46 8.49
CA LYS A 247 -7.92 4.60 9.38
C LYS A 247 -6.52 4.60 9.98
N GLY A 248 -6.09 3.46 10.54
CA GLY A 248 -4.80 3.31 11.20
C GLY A 248 -3.63 3.14 10.24
N LEU A 249 -3.63 2.08 9.42
CA LEU A 249 -2.48 1.80 8.54
C LEU A 249 -2.36 2.81 7.40
N PHE A 250 -3.46 3.11 6.71
CA PHE A 250 -3.45 3.99 5.54
C PHE A 250 -3.78 5.45 5.87
N ARG A 251 -3.92 5.79 7.15
CA ARG A 251 -4.05 7.17 7.64
C ARG A 251 -5.22 7.90 6.98
N TRP A 252 -6.35 7.22 6.76
CA TRP A 252 -7.50 7.72 5.99
C TRP A 252 -7.90 9.16 6.33
N ASP A 253 -7.89 9.51 7.62
CA ASP A 253 -8.31 10.82 8.09
C ASP A 253 -7.32 11.95 7.72
N ALA A 254 -6.04 11.62 7.52
CA ALA A 254 -5.00 12.58 7.12
C ALA A 254 -4.92 12.80 5.59
N LEU A 255 -5.44 11.86 4.80
CA LEU A 255 -5.37 11.93 3.33
C LEU A 255 -6.14 13.13 2.77
N ASN A 256 -5.59 13.75 1.74
CA ASN A 256 -6.20 14.86 1.00
C ASN A 256 -5.64 14.92 -0.43
N ALA A 257 -6.13 15.87 -1.24
CA ALA A 257 -5.72 16.02 -2.63
C ALA A 257 -4.21 16.25 -2.82
N ALA A 258 -3.55 16.87 -1.85
CA ALA A 258 -2.13 17.20 -1.87
C ALA A 258 -1.23 16.10 -1.24
N THR A 259 -1.79 14.97 -0.79
CA THR A 259 -1.00 13.88 -0.20
C THR A 259 -0.08 13.26 -1.24
N ALA A 260 1.22 13.20 -0.95
CA ALA A 260 2.22 12.52 -1.77
C ALA A 260 2.11 10.99 -1.63
N VAL A 261 2.31 10.25 -2.71
CA VAL A 261 2.20 8.79 -2.73
C VAL A 261 3.59 8.16 -2.73
N TYR A 262 3.77 7.20 -1.83
CA TYR A 262 4.95 6.34 -1.71
C TYR A 262 4.51 4.88 -1.71
N GLY A 263 5.45 3.94 -1.83
CA GLY A 263 5.09 2.55 -1.65
C GLY A 263 6.24 1.56 -1.67
N VAL A 264 5.93 0.29 -1.43
CA VAL A 264 6.89 -0.82 -1.54
C VAL A 264 6.58 -1.63 -2.78
N ILE A 265 7.52 -1.67 -3.72
CA ILE A 265 7.44 -2.48 -4.93
C ILE A 265 8.01 -3.87 -4.63
N SER A 266 7.18 -4.91 -4.76
CA SER A 266 7.54 -6.30 -4.44
C SER A 266 6.67 -7.30 -5.20
N TRP A 267 7.12 -8.55 -5.27
CA TRP A 267 6.27 -9.70 -5.62
C TRP A 267 6.67 -10.99 -4.90
N PRO A 268 5.78 -11.57 -4.07
CA PRO A 268 4.53 -10.98 -3.55
C PRO A 268 4.80 -9.79 -2.62
N VAL A 269 3.80 -8.94 -2.36
CA VAL A 269 3.94 -7.75 -1.47
C VAL A 269 3.25 -7.91 -0.11
N GLY A 270 2.31 -8.85 0.02
CA GLY A 270 1.38 -8.93 1.17
C GLY A 270 2.05 -9.05 2.55
N HIS A 271 3.28 -9.57 2.64
CA HIS A 271 4.00 -9.73 3.91
C HIS A 271 4.90 -8.54 4.28
N SER A 272 4.91 -7.48 3.48
CA SER A 272 5.78 -6.33 3.76
C SER A 272 5.27 -5.54 4.96
N MET A 273 6.16 -5.32 5.94
CA MET A 273 5.92 -4.45 7.11
C MET A 273 6.19 -2.97 6.80
N SER A 274 6.76 -2.64 5.63
CA SER A 274 7.12 -1.28 5.24
C SER A 274 5.93 -0.30 5.24
N PRO A 275 4.70 -0.67 4.80
CA PRO A 275 3.56 0.22 4.91
C PRO A 275 3.23 0.63 6.35
N ALA A 276 3.33 -0.29 7.32
CA ALA A 276 3.07 0.03 8.71
C ALA A 276 4.11 1.02 9.27
N ILE A 277 5.38 0.80 8.93
CA ILE A 277 6.49 1.59 9.43
C ILE A 277 6.50 3.00 8.83
N HIS A 278 6.39 3.12 7.50
CA HIS A 278 6.45 4.43 6.85
C HIS A 278 5.21 5.27 7.10
N ASN A 279 4.00 4.68 7.14
CA ASN A 279 2.81 5.45 7.48
C ASN A 279 2.85 5.95 8.93
N ALA A 280 3.26 5.12 9.90
CA ALA A 280 3.48 5.58 11.27
C ALA A 280 4.57 6.67 11.36
N GLY A 281 5.61 6.58 10.51
CA GLY A 281 6.61 7.64 10.35
C GLY A 281 6.05 8.95 9.85
N PHE A 282 5.23 8.89 8.80
CA PHE A 282 4.60 10.07 8.25
C PHE A 282 3.63 10.71 9.24
N ASP A 283 2.94 9.93 10.09
CA ASP A 283 2.17 10.46 11.21
C ASP A 283 3.04 11.16 12.25
N ALA A 284 4.08 10.48 12.73
CA ALA A 284 4.96 11.01 13.76
C ALA A 284 5.68 12.30 13.33
N ALA A 285 6.02 12.42 12.04
CA ALA A 285 6.68 13.59 11.47
C ALA A 285 5.70 14.66 10.94
N GLY A 286 4.39 14.40 10.92
CA GLY A 286 3.41 15.30 10.29
C GLY A 286 3.61 15.46 8.78
N HIS A 287 4.18 14.45 8.11
CA HIS A 287 4.37 14.45 6.65
C HIS A 287 3.07 14.07 5.95
N ASN A 288 2.65 14.89 4.97
CA ASN A 288 1.46 14.63 4.15
C ASN A 288 1.75 13.59 3.05
N GLY A 289 2.07 12.37 3.45
CA GLY A 289 2.34 11.24 2.57
C GLY A 289 1.55 9.99 2.93
N VAL A 290 1.34 9.11 1.96
CA VAL A 290 0.78 7.77 2.18
C VAL A 290 1.66 6.72 1.54
N TYR A 291 1.87 5.61 2.24
CA TYR A 291 2.71 4.51 1.80
C TYR A 291 1.87 3.27 1.48
N LEU A 292 1.94 2.78 0.24
CA LEU A 292 1.12 1.69 -0.26
C LEU A 292 1.94 0.41 -0.55
N PRO A 293 1.35 -0.79 -0.38
CA PRO A 293 1.92 -2.00 -0.97
C PRO A 293 1.65 -2.00 -2.49
N LEU A 294 2.71 -2.17 -3.29
CA LEU A 294 2.67 -2.13 -4.75
C LEU A 294 3.08 -3.50 -5.34
N PRO A 295 2.12 -4.42 -5.53
CA PRO A 295 2.39 -5.71 -6.17
C PRO A 295 2.68 -5.48 -7.66
N ILE A 296 3.87 -5.84 -8.10
CA ILE A 296 4.29 -5.77 -9.51
C ILE A 296 4.84 -7.14 -9.91
N PRO A 297 4.28 -7.84 -10.91
CA PRO A 297 4.80 -9.15 -11.34
C PRO A 297 6.30 -9.13 -11.69
N PRO A 298 7.04 -10.25 -11.54
CA PRO A 298 8.51 -10.30 -11.56
C PRO A 298 9.22 -9.77 -12.81
N GLU A 299 8.54 -9.73 -13.96
CA GLU A 299 9.12 -9.37 -15.24
C GLU A 299 9.43 -7.86 -15.33
N TYR A 300 10.55 -7.52 -15.96
CA TYR A 300 11.00 -6.13 -16.10
C TYR A 300 9.97 -5.26 -16.83
N GLU A 301 9.28 -5.82 -17.82
CA GLU A 301 8.26 -5.14 -18.60
C GLU A 301 7.08 -4.70 -17.73
N HIS A 302 6.69 -5.51 -16.73
CA HIS A 302 5.68 -5.16 -15.76
C HIS A 302 6.15 -4.05 -14.81
N PHE A 303 7.41 -4.12 -14.36
CA PHE A 303 8.05 -3.07 -13.57
C PHE A 303 8.09 -1.74 -14.33
N LYS A 304 8.73 -1.73 -15.51
CA LYS A 304 8.91 -0.55 -16.35
C LYS A 304 7.57 0.10 -16.72
N ALA A 305 6.60 -0.69 -17.16
CA ALA A 305 5.30 -0.16 -17.56
C ALA A 305 4.55 0.45 -16.37
N THR A 306 4.59 -0.20 -15.20
CA THR A 306 3.87 0.29 -14.00
C THR A 306 4.54 1.53 -13.41
N VAL A 307 5.85 1.49 -13.16
CA VAL A 307 6.58 2.61 -12.58
C VAL A 307 6.56 3.81 -13.52
N GLY A 308 6.75 3.59 -14.83
CA GLY A 308 6.62 4.64 -15.85
C GLY A 308 5.24 5.30 -15.83
N ALA A 309 4.15 4.51 -15.90
CA ALA A 309 2.80 5.06 -15.90
C ALA A 309 2.45 5.84 -14.62
N TRP A 310 2.95 5.39 -13.46
CA TRP A 310 2.74 6.08 -12.18
C TRP A 310 3.53 7.39 -12.08
N LEU A 311 4.75 7.44 -12.63
CA LEU A 311 5.54 8.66 -12.72
C LEU A 311 4.94 9.67 -13.71
N ASP A 312 4.44 9.19 -14.85
CA ASP A 312 3.83 10.04 -15.88
C ASP A 312 2.49 10.65 -15.43
N TYR A 313 1.78 9.99 -14.52
CA TYR A 313 0.52 10.48 -13.96
C TYR A 313 0.75 11.47 -12.81
N ALA A 314 1.13 12.70 -13.15
CA ALA A 314 1.42 13.78 -12.20
C ALA A 314 0.39 13.99 -11.06
N PRO A 315 -0.94 13.83 -11.28
CA PRO A 315 -1.93 13.88 -10.20
C PRO A 315 -1.70 12.91 -9.03
N LEU A 316 -1.03 11.79 -9.29
CA LEU A 316 -0.70 10.80 -8.25
C LEU A 316 0.31 11.34 -7.25
N ASP A 317 1.18 12.25 -7.67
CA ASP A 317 2.27 12.77 -6.86
C ASP A 317 3.12 11.62 -6.28
N PHE A 318 3.55 10.70 -7.15
CA PHE A 318 4.35 9.54 -6.75
C PHE A 318 5.80 9.96 -6.51
N ARG A 319 6.25 9.95 -5.25
CA ARG A 319 7.51 10.57 -4.82
C ARG A 319 8.64 9.60 -4.51
N GLY A 320 8.34 8.31 -4.39
CA GLY A 320 9.38 7.33 -4.16
C GLY A 320 8.82 5.97 -3.77
N ALA A 321 9.71 4.98 -3.74
CA ALA A 321 9.35 3.65 -3.30
C ALA A 321 10.55 2.89 -2.73
N SER A 322 10.32 2.10 -1.69
CA SER A 322 11.22 0.98 -1.41
C SER A 322 11.02 -0.08 -2.51
N VAL A 323 12.09 -0.72 -2.93
CA VAL A 323 12.08 -1.79 -3.93
C VAL A 323 12.72 -3.02 -3.33
N THR A 324 12.00 -4.12 -3.32
CA THR A 324 12.49 -5.40 -2.81
C THR A 324 12.31 -6.52 -3.83
N LEU A 325 12.56 -7.76 -3.42
CA LEU A 325 12.50 -8.94 -4.28
C LEU A 325 11.24 -8.96 -5.16
N PRO A 326 11.36 -9.28 -6.45
CA PRO A 326 12.58 -9.54 -7.23
C PRO A 326 13.17 -8.28 -7.94
N HIS A 327 12.73 -7.08 -7.58
CA HIS A 327 12.83 -5.88 -8.42
C HIS A 327 14.07 -5.00 -8.24
N LYS A 328 15.00 -5.36 -7.34
CA LYS A 328 16.13 -4.49 -7.01
C LYS A 328 17.08 -4.22 -8.19
N GLU A 329 17.25 -5.19 -9.07
CA GLU A 329 18.02 -5.04 -10.31
C GLU A 329 17.22 -4.26 -11.38
N HIS A 330 15.90 -4.48 -11.44
CA HIS A 330 15.00 -3.77 -12.34
C HIS A 330 14.97 -2.26 -12.07
N LEU A 331 15.03 -1.85 -10.79
CA LEU A 331 15.11 -0.44 -10.43
C LEU A 331 16.34 0.24 -11.05
N LEU A 332 17.52 -0.37 -10.93
CA LEU A 332 18.74 0.18 -11.53
C LEU A 332 18.61 0.30 -13.04
N ARG A 333 18.15 -0.78 -13.69
CA ARG A 333 17.94 -0.79 -15.14
C ARG A 333 16.99 0.32 -15.56
N PHE A 334 15.86 0.47 -14.87
CA PHE A 334 14.85 1.48 -15.15
C PHE A 334 15.39 2.89 -15.02
N VAL A 335 16.06 3.23 -13.90
CA VAL A 335 16.59 4.57 -13.68
C VAL A 335 17.68 4.93 -14.71
N ARG A 336 18.54 3.98 -15.10
CA ARG A 336 19.51 4.18 -16.18
C ARG A 336 18.84 4.43 -17.53
N GLU A 337 17.87 3.60 -17.90
CA GLU A 337 17.11 3.75 -19.16
C GLU A 337 16.35 5.08 -19.21
N SER A 338 15.89 5.59 -18.06
CA SER A 338 15.22 6.88 -17.93
C SER A 338 16.16 8.09 -17.79
N GLY A 339 17.49 7.89 -17.83
CA GLY A 339 18.48 8.97 -17.70
C GLY A 339 18.60 9.58 -16.30
N GLY A 340 18.15 8.86 -15.27
CA GLY A 340 18.28 9.27 -13.88
C GLY A 340 19.67 9.00 -13.29
N THR A 341 19.83 9.32 -12.00
CA THR A 341 21.10 9.17 -11.28
C THR A 341 21.10 7.89 -10.45
N VAL A 342 22.17 7.10 -10.55
CA VAL A 342 22.40 5.94 -9.68
C VAL A 342 23.51 6.28 -8.70
N GLU A 343 23.31 5.96 -7.42
CA GLU A 343 24.34 6.03 -6.39
C GLU A 343 25.55 5.13 -6.76
N PRO A 344 26.80 5.61 -6.67
CA PRO A 344 27.98 4.84 -7.06
C PRO A 344 28.09 3.45 -6.40
N LEU A 345 27.80 3.34 -5.10
CA LEU A 345 27.86 2.05 -4.42
C LEU A 345 26.69 1.13 -4.82
N ALA A 346 25.50 1.68 -5.10
CA ALA A 346 24.40 0.90 -5.67
C ALA A 346 24.73 0.37 -7.08
N GLU A 347 25.45 1.15 -7.89
CA GLU A 347 25.98 0.74 -9.20
C GLU A 347 26.94 -0.44 -9.06
N GLN A 348 27.89 -0.38 -8.12
CA GLN A 348 28.84 -1.46 -7.83
C GLN A 348 28.14 -2.70 -7.25
N ILE A 349 27.15 -2.51 -6.37
CA ILE A 349 26.30 -3.59 -5.87
C ILE A 349 25.47 -4.19 -7.02
N GLY A 350 25.18 -3.46 -8.09
CA GLY A 350 24.31 -3.94 -9.17
C GLY A 350 22.86 -4.16 -8.71
N ALA A 351 22.46 -3.59 -7.57
CA ALA A 351 21.07 -3.57 -7.09
C ALA A 351 20.77 -2.29 -6.30
N ALA A 352 19.57 -1.76 -6.43
CA ALA A 352 19.05 -0.63 -5.65
C ALA A 352 17.73 -1.03 -4.97
N ASN A 353 17.51 -0.51 -3.76
CA ASN A 353 16.30 -0.78 -2.98
C ASN A 353 15.45 0.48 -2.75
N THR A 354 15.87 1.63 -3.30
CA THR A 354 15.21 2.92 -3.04
C THR A 354 15.11 3.73 -4.31
N LEU A 355 13.88 3.97 -4.77
CA LEU A 355 13.54 4.94 -5.80
C LEU A 355 13.18 6.27 -5.12
N THR A 356 13.80 7.36 -5.57
CA THR A 356 13.46 8.72 -5.18
C THR A 356 13.13 9.54 -6.41
N VAL A 357 12.04 10.30 -6.33
CA VAL A 357 11.60 11.24 -7.37
C VAL A 357 11.79 12.65 -6.84
N ALA A 358 12.73 13.39 -7.41
CA ALA A 358 12.99 14.77 -7.05
C ALA A 358 11.87 15.72 -7.50
N ASP A 359 11.84 16.94 -6.96
CA ASP A 359 10.82 17.94 -7.30
C ASP A 359 10.80 18.35 -8.78
N ASP A 360 11.93 18.23 -9.46
CA ASP A 360 12.06 18.47 -10.90
C ASP A 360 11.68 17.25 -11.77
N GLY A 361 11.23 16.16 -11.14
CA GLY A 361 10.94 14.88 -11.79
C GLY A 361 12.16 13.98 -11.99
N GLY A 362 13.35 14.42 -11.58
CA GLY A 362 14.58 13.64 -11.66
C GLY A 362 14.49 12.34 -10.86
N LEU A 363 14.88 11.23 -11.48
CA LEU A 363 14.88 9.92 -10.83
C LEU A 363 16.25 9.63 -10.20
N ARG A 364 16.24 9.15 -8.97
CA ARG A 364 17.43 8.63 -8.29
C ARG A 364 17.20 7.23 -7.76
N ALA A 365 18.17 6.35 -7.99
CA ALA A 365 18.26 5.03 -7.36
C ALA A 365 19.40 5.00 -6.34
N SER A 366 19.12 4.50 -5.15
CA SER A 366 20.11 4.24 -4.10
C SER A 366 19.87 2.89 -3.43
N ASN A 367 20.86 2.44 -2.65
CA ASN A 367 20.78 1.24 -1.84
C ASN A 367 20.97 1.60 -0.36
N THR A 368 19.94 1.39 0.46
CA THR A 368 19.99 1.66 1.91
C THR A 368 20.24 0.40 2.74
N ASP A 369 20.29 -0.80 2.13
CA ASP A 369 20.54 -2.04 2.85
C ASP A 369 21.95 -2.06 3.46
N TYR A 370 22.97 -1.68 2.68
CA TYR A 370 24.35 -1.65 3.16
C TYR A 370 24.51 -0.60 4.28
N ALA A 371 23.85 0.55 4.14
CA ALA A 371 23.90 1.63 5.12
C ALA A 371 23.32 1.15 6.46
N GLY A 372 22.16 0.50 6.44
CA GLY A 372 21.54 -0.05 7.65
C GLY A 372 22.42 -1.06 8.39
N ALA A 373 23.15 -1.91 7.66
CA ALA A 373 24.10 -2.86 8.23
C ALA A 373 25.33 -2.16 8.85
N LEU A 374 25.96 -1.24 8.10
CA LEU A 374 27.15 -0.53 8.57
C LEU A 374 26.84 0.34 9.79
N ASP A 375 25.74 1.09 9.75
CA ASP A 375 25.38 2.03 10.81
C ASP A 375 25.05 1.29 12.12
N ALA A 376 24.42 0.10 12.04
CA ALA A 376 24.20 -0.74 13.21
C ALA A 376 25.51 -1.24 13.83
N VAL A 377 26.48 -1.63 13.01
CA VAL A 377 27.81 -2.07 13.47
C VAL A 377 28.61 -0.91 14.04
N CYS A 378 28.63 0.23 13.38
CA CYS A 378 29.26 1.47 13.84
C CYS A 378 28.75 1.89 15.21
N GLU A 379 27.44 1.94 15.41
CA GLU A 379 26.84 2.29 16.71
C GLU A 379 27.23 1.29 17.81
N THR A 380 27.19 -0.01 17.51
CA THR A 380 27.58 -1.07 18.46
C THR A 380 29.07 -1.00 18.86
N LEU A 381 29.91 -0.55 17.92
CA LEU A 381 31.34 -0.34 18.15
C LEU A 381 31.66 1.03 18.76
N GLY A 382 30.73 1.99 18.74
CA GLY A 382 30.97 3.37 19.13
C GLY A 382 31.94 4.11 18.19
N VAL A 383 31.89 3.80 16.89
CA VAL A 383 32.79 4.37 15.88
C VAL A 383 32.03 4.89 14.67
N GLU A 384 32.59 5.89 14.00
CA GLU A 384 32.15 6.31 12.67
C GLU A 384 32.58 5.30 11.60
N ARG A 385 31.99 5.37 10.39
CA ARG A 385 32.31 4.43 9.29
C ARG A 385 33.81 4.35 8.97
N ALA A 386 34.54 5.46 9.06
CA ALA A 386 35.99 5.50 8.87
C ALA A 386 36.77 4.64 9.89
N GLY A 387 36.21 4.39 11.08
CA GLY A 387 36.78 3.52 12.11
C GLY A 387 36.61 2.02 11.83
N LEU A 388 35.96 1.64 10.73
CA LEU A 388 35.86 0.25 10.28
C LEU A 388 37.09 -0.18 9.46
N ALA A 389 37.86 0.77 8.91
CA ALA A 389 39.00 0.48 8.06
C ALA A 389 40.01 -0.48 8.73
N GLY A 390 40.44 -1.50 8.00
CA GLY A 390 41.38 -2.52 8.47
C GLY A 390 40.78 -3.63 9.33
N ARG A 391 39.49 -3.56 9.71
CA ARG A 391 38.82 -4.66 10.41
C ARG A 391 38.59 -5.87 9.50
N ARG A 392 38.61 -7.05 10.08
CA ARG A 392 38.33 -8.34 9.41
C ARG A 392 36.85 -8.69 9.60
N VAL A 393 36.14 -8.89 8.49
CA VAL A 393 34.70 -9.15 8.48
C VAL A 393 34.42 -10.51 7.84
N ALA A 394 33.76 -11.41 8.58
CA ALA A 394 33.21 -12.64 8.05
C ALA A 394 31.77 -12.40 7.61
N VAL A 395 31.49 -12.45 6.30
CA VAL A 395 30.12 -12.40 5.77
C VAL A 395 29.68 -13.81 5.41
N ILE A 396 28.52 -14.23 5.92
CA ILE A 396 28.02 -15.59 5.77
C ILE A 396 26.85 -15.59 4.79
N GLY A 397 26.99 -16.30 3.69
CA GLY A 397 26.07 -16.29 2.55
C GLY A 397 26.59 -15.47 1.37
N ALA A 398 26.03 -15.74 0.20
CA ALA A 398 26.39 -15.06 -1.06
C ALA A 398 25.14 -14.60 -1.85
N GLY A 399 24.09 -14.21 -1.12
CA GLY A 399 22.82 -13.70 -1.69
C GLY A 399 22.79 -12.17 -1.82
N GLY A 400 21.60 -11.61 -2.07
CA GLY A 400 21.41 -10.16 -2.25
C GLY A 400 21.79 -9.33 -1.02
N ALA A 401 21.43 -9.78 0.19
CA ALA A 401 21.84 -9.12 1.44
C ALA A 401 23.38 -9.15 1.61
N ALA A 402 23.99 -10.32 1.38
CA ALA A 402 25.44 -10.47 1.46
C ALA A 402 26.16 -9.52 0.49
N ARG A 403 25.65 -9.38 -0.74
CA ARG A 403 26.23 -8.46 -1.73
C ARG A 403 26.28 -7.02 -1.24
N ALA A 404 25.17 -6.51 -0.69
CA ALA A 404 25.12 -5.14 -0.16
C ALA A 404 26.06 -4.99 1.05
N VAL A 405 26.05 -5.94 1.97
CA VAL A 405 26.91 -5.94 3.17
C VAL A 405 28.40 -5.98 2.79
N VAL A 406 28.81 -6.89 1.90
CA VAL A 406 30.20 -6.99 1.42
C VAL A 406 30.63 -5.67 0.78
N ALA A 407 29.83 -5.13 -0.14
CA ALA A 407 30.17 -3.88 -0.82
C ALA A 407 30.35 -2.71 0.17
N GLY A 408 29.46 -2.59 1.16
CA GLY A 408 29.55 -1.56 2.20
C GLY A 408 30.81 -1.66 3.05
N PHE A 409 31.17 -2.87 3.51
CA PHE A 409 32.38 -3.05 4.32
C PHE A 409 33.67 -2.84 3.51
N VAL A 410 33.69 -3.27 2.25
CA VAL A 410 34.83 -3.02 1.34
C VAL A 410 35.00 -1.53 1.08
N ASP A 411 33.92 -0.78 0.85
CA ASP A 411 33.95 0.67 0.67
C ASP A 411 34.50 1.40 1.91
N CYS A 412 34.26 0.84 3.12
CA CYS A 412 34.85 1.33 4.36
C CYS A 412 36.30 0.88 4.61
N GLY A 413 36.92 0.12 3.69
CA GLY A 413 38.30 -0.34 3.80
C GLY A 413 38.50 -1.57 4.70
N CYS A 414 37.47 -2.38 4.93
CA CYS A 414 37.59 -3.65 5.64
C CYS A 414 38.14 -4.77 4.75
N GLY A 415 38.80 -5.75 5.37
CA GLY A 415 39.08 -7.04 4.74
C GLY A 415 37.90 -7.98 4.94
N VAL A 416 37.30 -8.49 3.87
CA VAL A 416 36.07 -9.29 3.92
C VAL A 416 36.33 -10.73 3.48
N THR A 417 35.89 -11.69 4.28
CA THR A 417 35.85 -13.11 3.88
C THR A 417 34.40 -13.56 3.76
N ILE A 418 34.03 -14.07 2.59
CA ILE A 418 32.69 -14.57 2.29
C ILE A 418 32.67 -16.08 2.50
N TYR A 419 31.91 -16.53 3.50
CA TYR A 419 31.69 -17.93 3.81
C TYR A 419 30.37 -18.39 3.22
N ASN A 420 30.37 -19.45 2.41
CA ASN A 420 29.12 -19.96 1.83
C ASN A 420 29.13 -21.48 1.62
N ARG A 421 27.96 -22.12 1.81
CA ARG A 421 27.77 -23.56 1.59
C ARG A 421 28.17 -24.00 0.18
N THR A 422 27.89 -23.15 -0.82
CA THR A 422 28.34 -23.35 -2.19
C THR A 422 29.46 -22.35 -2.47
N VAL A 423 30.72 -22.75 -2.24
CA VAL A 423 31.90 -21.87 -2.29
C VAL A 423 32.00 -21.09 -3.60
N VAL A 424 31.66 -21.70 -4.74
CA VAL A 424 31.65 -21.06 -6.07
C VAL A 424 30.79 -19.79 -6.12
N LYS A 425 29.70 -19.72 -5.36
CA LYS A 425 28.89 -18.50 -5.29
C LYS A 425 29.60 -17.38 -4.52
N ALA A 426 30.36 -17.73 -3.49
CA ALA A 426 31.18 -16.78 -2.74
C ALA A 426 32.38 -16.30 -3.58
N GLU A 427 33.04 -17.21 -4.29
CA GLU A 427 34.14 -16.90 -5.23
C GLU A 427 33.67 -15.88 -6.27
N ARG A 428 32.54 -16.13 -6.93
CA ARG A 428 31.96 -15.20 -7.90
C ARG A 428 31.67 -13.83 -7.29
N LEU A 429 31.08 -13.79 -6.08
CA LEU A 429 30.79 -12.53 -5.40
C LEU A 429 32.08 -11.78 -5.00
N ALA A 430 33.12 -12.51 -4.58
CA ALA A 430 34.42 -11.95 -4.25
C ALA A 430 35.13 -11.39 -5.49
N GLU A 431 35.05 -12.07 -6.64
CA GLU A 431 35.59 -11.57 -7.91
C GLU A 431 34.88 -10.28 -8.35
N GLU A 432 33.55 -10.25 -8.25
CA GLU A 432 32.73 -9.10 -8.64
C GLU A 432 32.98 -7.86 -7.76
N LEU A 433 33.16 -8.03 -6.45
CA LEU A 433 33.27 -6.90 -5.49
C LEU A 433 34.69 -6.61 -5.01
N GLY A 434 35.60 -7.57 -5.04
CA GLY A 434 36.98 -7.44 -4.55
C GLY A 434 37.93 -6.73 -5.53
N GLY A 435 37.61 -6.77 -6.83
CA GLY A 435 38.45 -6.19 -7.88
C GLY A 435 39.93 -6.60 -7.79
N ALA A 436 40.84 -5.73 -8.22
CA ALA A 436 42.28 -5.96 -8.17
C ALA A 436 42.92 -5.78 -6.77
N SER A 437 42.12 -5.41 -5.75
CA SER A 437 42.61 -5.06 -4.41
C SER A 437 42.89 -6.28 -3.52
N GLY A 438 42.28 -7.42 -3.81
CA GLY A 438 42.35 -8.62 -2.95
C GLY A 438 41.67 -8.47 -1.59
N ALA A 439 40.89 -7.39 -1.38
CA ALA A 439 40.22 -7.10 -0.10
C ALA A 439 39.04 -8.04 0.21
N VAL A 440 38.59 -8.82 -0.77
CA VAL A 440 37.52 -9.82 -0.61
C VAL A 440 38.03 -11.19 -0.98
N VAL A 441 37.87 -12.15 -0.08
CA VAL A 441 38.23 -13.56 -0.28
C VAL A 441 37.02 -14.45 -0.02
N ALA A 442 36.98 -15.60 -0.67
CA ALA A 442 35.92 -16.59 -0.49
C ALA A 442 36.45 -17.81 0.28
N ALA A 443 35.60 -18.41 1.10
CA ALA A 443 35.91 -19.63 1.83
C ALA A 443 34.69 -20.58 1.93
N PRO A 444 34.92 -21.90 2.02
CA PRO A 444 33.90 -22.86 2.41
C PRO A 444 33.28 -22.50 3.77
N LEU A 445 31.98 -22.74 3.94
CA LEU A 445 31.30 -22.47 5.22
C LEU A 445 31.93 -23.24 6.40
N ASP A 446 32.45 -24.44 6.16
CA ASP A 446 33.05 -25.29 7.20
C ASP A 446 34.30 -24.68 7.85
N ASP A 447 34.97 -23.74 7.15
CA ASP A 447 36.16 -23.06 7.66
C ASP A 447 35.81 -21.91 8.63
N LEU A 448 34.53 -21.55 8.76
CA LEU A 448 34.06 -20.41 9.55
C LEU A 448 34.40 -20.54 11.05
N ALA A 449 34.35 -21.76 11.60
CA ALA A 449 34.67 -22.02 13.01
C ALA A 449 36.14 -21.73 13.35
N GLY A 450 37.06 -21.82 12.37
CA GLY A 450 38.48 -21.51 12.53
C GLY A 450 38.82 -20.05 12.22
N SER A 451 37.85 -19.22 11.87
CA SER A 451 38.08 -17.84 11.47
C SER A 451 38.42 -16.93 12.64
N GLU A 452 39.24 -15.92 12.36
CA GLU A 452 39.55 -14.83 13.28
C GLU A 452 39.09 -13.53 12.65
N CYS A 453 37.85 -13.12 12.93
CA CYS A 453 37.28 -11.87 12.44
C CYS A 453 36.80 -11.01 13.61
N ASP A 454 36.77 -9.70 13.39
CA ASP A 454 36.28 -8.74 14.38
C ASP A 454 34.75 -8.64 14.33
N ILE A 455 34.19 -8.84 13.13
CA ILE A 455 32.76 -8.72 12.85
C ILE A 455 32.30 -9.96 12.06
N TYR A 456 31.20 -10.56 12.48
CA TYR A 456 30.52 -11.67 11.79
C TYR A 456 29.13 -11.21 11.37
N VAL A 457 28.77 -11.37 10.11
CA VAL A 457 27.45 -10.98 9.58
C VAL A 457 26.79 -12.16 8.88
N ASN A 458 25.70 -12.67 9.45
CA ASN A 458 24.87 -13.66 8.79
C ASN A 458 23.91 -13.01 7.80
N CYS A 459 24.11 -13.29 6.51
CA CYS A 459 23.29 -12.84 5.39
C CYS A 459 22.50 -14.00 4.76
N THR A 460 22.42 -15.16 5.42
CA THR A 460 21.60 -16.30 5.02
C THR A 460 20.20 -16.22 5.66
N SER A 461 19.31 -17.11 5.25
CA SER A 461 18.00 -17.30 5.90
C SER A 461 18.02 -18.33 7.03
N LEU A 462 19.19 -18.84 7.45
CA LEU A 462 19.28 -19.82 8.53
C LEU A 462 18.86 -19.16 9.85
N GLY A 463 18.01 -19.86 10.61
CA GLY A 463 17.44 -19.34 11.86
C GLY A 463 16.19 -18.49 11.66
N MET A 464 15.74 -18.27 10.41
CA MET A 464 14.50 -17.58 10.12
C MET A 464 13.28 -18.46 10.40
N SER A 465 12.22 -17.87 10.96
CA SER A 465 10.93 -18.54 11.16
C SER A 465 10.41 -19.17 9.86
N PRO A 466 9.90 -20.42 9.88
CA PRO A 466 9.63 -21.25 11.07
C PRO A 466 10.84 -22.08 11.57
N GLU A 467 11.95 -22.11 10.85
CA GLU A 467 13.13 -22.95 11.15
C GLU A 467 14.14 -22.23 12.06
N VAL A 468 13.69 -21.91 13.28
CA VAL A 468 14.38 -21.00 14.21
C VAL A 468 15.68 -21.55 14.85
N GLU A 469 15.90 -22.86 14.80
CA GLU A 469 17.08 -23.52 15.37
C GLU A 469 18.23 -23.71 14.36
N GLY A 470 18.03 -23.28 13.12
CA GLY A 470 19.11 -23.19 12.14
C GLY A 470 20.17 -22.16 12.57
N THR A 471 21.44 -22.49 12.36
CA THR A 471 22.57 -21.57 12.58
C THR A 471 23.60 -21.78 11.47
N PRO A 472 24.27 -20.72 10.99
CA PRO A 472 25.41 -20.88 10.08
C PRO A 472 26.66 -21.46 10.76
N VAL A 473 26.68 -21.54 12.09
CA VAL A 473 27.84 -21.96 12.88
C VAL A 473 27.41 -22.93 13.96
N ASP A 474 27.81 -24.20 13.86
CA ASP A 474 27.50 -25.23 14.87
C ASP A 474 28.43 -25.18 16.09
N VAL A 475 29.65 -24.67 15.90
CA VAL A 475 30.65 -24.50 16.95
C VAL A 475 31.14 -23.07 16.92
N ALA A 476 30.88 -22.32 18.00
CA ALA A 476 31.31 -20.93 18.13
C ALA A 476 32.83 -20.81 17.83
N PRO A 477 33.24 -19.89 16.94
CA PRO A 477 34.65 -19.61 16.68
C PRO A 477 35.39 -19.29 17.98
N GLY A 478 36.58 -19.85 18.15
CA GLY A 478 37.37 -19.66 19.38
C GLY A 478 37.83 -18.21 19.60
N SER A 479 37.72 -17.37 18.57
CA SER A 479 38.02 -15.93 18.58
C SER A 479 36.90 -15.07 19.20
N TRP A 480 35.72 -15.65 19.45
CA TRP A 480 34.57 -14.92 19.98
C TRP A 480 34.79 -14.44 21.43
N GLY A 481 34.45 -13.17 21.68
CA GLY A 481 34.52 -12.54 22.99
C GLY A 481 33.99 -11.11 22.97
N ALA A 482 34.27 -10.33 24.04
CA ALA A 482 33.70 -9.00 24.26
C ALA A 482 33.94 -7.98 23.13
N GLU A 483 35.05 -8.12 22.40
CA GLU A 483 35.38 -7.24 21.29
C GLU A 483 34.73 -7.65 19.96
N THR A 484 34.23 -8.87 19.86
CA THR A 484 33.61 -9.41 18.65
C THR A 484 32.17 -8.91 18.49
N VAL A 485 31.80 -8.53 17.27
CA VAL A 485 30.42 -8.21 16.90
C VAL A 485 29.84 -9.34 16.07
N VAL A 486 28.67 -9.84 16.45
CA VAL A 486 27.89 -10.81 15.67
C VAL A 486 26.56 -10.18 15.29
N PHE A 487 26.35 -10.01 13.99
CA PHE A 487 25.16 -9.42 13.41
C PHE A 487 24.41 -10.48 12.59
N ASP A 488 23.12 -10.64 12.84
CA ASP A 488 22.24 -11.50 12.05
C ASP A 488 21.23 -10.65 11.27
N THR A 489 21.20 -10.78 9.94
CA THR A 489 20.22 -10.05 9.10
C THR A 489 18.81 -10.63 9.21
N VAL A 490 18.67 -11.85 9.78
CA VAL A 490 17.37 -12.41 10.14
C VAL A 490 16.76 -11.59 11.27
N TYR A 491 15.53 -11.11 11.06
CA TYR A 491 14.78 -10.30 12.02
C TYR A 491 13.57 -11.03 12.63
N ASN A 492 13.21 -12.20 12.10
CA ASN A 492 12.14 -13.04 12.62
C ASN A 492 12.65 -14.48 12.79
N PRO A 493 12.91 -14.95 14.03
CA PRO A 493 12.71 -14.27 15.30
C PRO A 493 13.76 -13.18 15.57
N VAL A 494 13.48 -12.28 16.53
CA VAL A 494 14.40 -11.18 16.91
C VAL A 494 15.71 -11.72 17.52
N GLU A 495 15.62 -12.79 18.33
CA GLU A 495 16.78 -13.45 18.93
C GLU A 495 16.97 -14.86 18.31
N THR A 496 17.74 -14.93 17.23
CA THR A 496 18.08 -16.19 16.54
C THR A 496 19.03 -17.05 17.37
N ARG A 497 19.14 -18.35 17.05
CA ARG A 497 20.11 -19.24 17.69
C ARG A 497 21.54 -18.69 17.61
N LEU A 498 21.94 -18.14 16.46
CA LEU A 498 23.25 -17.51 16.27
C LEU A 498 23.49 -16.40 17.30
N LEU A 499 22.53 -15.50 17.49
CA LEU A 499 22.65 -14.39 18.43
C LEU A 499 22.66 -14.87 19.89
N ARG A 500 21.88 -15.91 20.24
CA ARG A 500 21.90 -16.52 21.58
C ARG A 500 23.27 -17.10 21.91
N GLU A 501 23.84 -17.87 20.99
CA GLU A 501 25.16 -18.50 21.17
C GLU A 501 26.28 -17.47 21.19
N ALA A 502 26.24 -16.45 20.33
CA ALA A 502 27.20 -15.34 20.34
C ALA A 502 27.17 -14.56 21.66
N LYS A 503 25.98 -14.26 22.18
CA LYS A 503 25.82 -13.60 23.48
C LYS A 503 26.34 -14.46 24.63
N ALA A 504 26.12 -15.78 24.59
CA ALA A 504 26.66 -16.72 25.57
C ALA A 504 28.20 -16.79 25.54
N ALA A 505 28.81 -16.58 24.37
CA ALA A 505 30.26 -16.43 24.21
C ALA A 505 30.80 -15.04 24.59
N GLY A 506 29.93 -14.11 25.01
CA GLY A 506 30.30 -12.75 25.42
C GLY A 506 30.42 -11.75 24.29
N CYS A 507 30.01 -12.08 23.07
CA CYS A 507 30.01 -11.16 21.94
C CYS A 507 28.96 -10.05 22.09
N ARG A 508 29.21 -8.93 21.41
CA ARG A 508 28.19 -7.92 21.15
C ARG A 508 27.30 -8.39 20.00
N THR A 509 25.99 -8.33 20.17
CA THR A 509 25.03 -8.87 19.19
C THR A 509 24.16 -7.78 18.57
N ILE A 510 23.88 -7.93 17.28
CA ILE A 510 22.97 -7.05 16.52
C ILE A 510 21.90 -7.92 15.88
N SER A 511 20.63 -7.56 16.08
CA SER A 511 19.50 -8.27 15.46
C SER A 511 19.14 -7.67 14.10
N GLY A 512 18.46 -8.46 13.26
CA GLY A 512 18.02 -8.00 11.93
C GLY A 512 17.02 -6.84 11.98
N VAL A 513 16.36 -6.64 13.13
CA VAL A 513 15.48 -5.50 13.40
C VAL A 513 16.22 -4.18 13.19
N GLU A 514 17.47 -4.07 13.64
CA GLU A 514 18.24 -2.83 13.54
C GLU A 514 18.54 -2.47 12.08
N MET A 515 18.92 -3.46 11.26
CA MET A 515 19.12 -3.23 9.83
C MET A 515 17.82 -2.82 9.15
N PHE A 516 16.71 -3.49 9.46
CA PHE A 516 15.40 -3.16 8.90
C PHE A 516 15.01 -1.71 9.22
N VAL A 517 15.12 -1.31 10.48
CA VAL A 517 14.74 0.03 10.94
C VAL A 517 15.64 1.10 10.31
N ARG A 518 16.96 0.87 10.27
CA ARG A 518 17.92 1.85 9.74
C ARG A 518 17.81 2.04 8.23
N GLN A 519 17.60 0.96 7.47
CA GLN A 519 17.39 1.11 6.02
C GLN A 519 16.09 1.88 5.72
N ALA A 520 15.04 1.68 6.53
CA ALA A 520 13.77 2.41 6.41
C ALA A 520 13.93 3.88 6.83
N ALA A 521 14.74 4.16 7.85
CA ALA A 521 15.10 5.50 8.29
C ALA A 521 15.79 6.28 7.17
N ALA A 522 16.81 5.69 6.55
CA ALA A 522 17.53 6.31 5.43
C ALA A 522 16.61 6.59 4.22
N GLN A 523 15.67 5.69 3.93
CA GLN A 523 14.65 5.91 2.90
C GLN A 523 13.73 7.08 3.24
N PHE A 524 13.19 7.08 4.46
CA PHE A 524 12.32 8.15 4.95
C PHE A 524 12.99 9.52 4.89
N GLU A 525 14.23 9.62 5.37
CA GLU A 525 15.03 10.84 5.34
C GLU A 525 15.30 11.29 3.90
N GLY A 526 15.65 10.35 3.02
CA GLY A 526 15.89 10.63 1.60
C GLY A 526 14.66 11.16 0.86
N TRP A 527 13.46 10.71 1.24
CA TRP A 527 12.21 11.16 0.61
C TRP A 527 11.64 12.44 1.20
N THR A 528 11.76 12.62 2.52
CA THR A 528 11.06 13.68 3.25
C THR A 528 11.97 14.85 3.60
N GLY A 529 13.28 14.65 3.61
CA GLY A 529 14.25 15.60 4.15
C GLY A 529 14.17 15.80 5.67
N GLN A 530 13.36 14.99 6.36
CA GLN A 530 13.13 15.06 7.81
C GLN A 530 13.80 13.87 8.50
N THR A 531 14.32 14.10 9.71
CA THR A 531 14.89 13.03 10.55
C THR A 531 13.87 11.91 10.79
N ALA A 532 14.28 10.67 10.59
CA ALA A 532 13.39 9.53 10.77
C ALA A 532 13.04 9.30 12.25
N PRO A 533 11.77 9.02 12.58
CA PRO A 533 11.37 8.64 13.94
C PRO A 533 11.72 7.16 14.21
N VAL A 534 13.01 6.86 14.36
CA VAL A 534 13.58 5.50 14.50
C VAL A 534 12.90 4.68 15.60
N ASP A 535 12.57 5.30 16.74
CA ASP A 535 11.91 4.59 17.84
C ASP A 535 10.48 4.15 17.50
N VAL A 536 9.76 4.95 16.71
CA VAL A 536 8.44 4.58 16.19
C VAL A 536 8.57 3.39 15.24
N PHE A 537 9.56 3.42 14.34
CA PHE A 537 9.82 2.33 13.40
C PHE A 537 10.09 1.03 14.14
N ARG A 538 10.96 1.08 15.15
CA ARG A 538 11.30 -0.08 15.99
C ARG A 538 10.08 -0.61 16.73
N SER A 539 9.30 0.28 17.36
CA SER A 539 8.10 -0.13 18.12
C SER A 539 7.05 -0.80 17.23
N VAL A 540 6.79 -0.24 16.05
CA VAL A 540 5.83 -0.81 15.09
C VAL A 540 6.31 -2.17 14.59
N LEU A 541 7.59 -2.28 14.22
CA LEU A 541 8.17 -3.54 13.76
C LEU A 541 8.08 -4.64 14.82
N LEU A 542 8.46 -4.35 16.06
CA LEU A 542 8.39 -5.34 17.15
C LEU A 542 6.96 -5.77 17.47
N THR A 543 5.99 -4.86 17.38
CA THR A 543 4.56 -5.19 17.55
C THR A 543 4.10 -6.15 16.46
N GLN A 544 4.47 -5.89 15.20
CA GLN A 544 4.14 -6.75 14.06
C GLN A 544 4.81 -8.14 14.12
N LEU A 545 5.98 -8.25 14.76
CA LEU A 545 6.68 -9.52 14.95
C LEU A 545 6.14 -10.33 16.14
N SER A 546 5.37 -9.71 17.02
CA SER A 546 4.82 -10.33 18.24
C SER A 546 3.38 -10.84 18.09
N GLY A 547 2.67 -10.39 17.05
CA GLY A 547 1.35 -10.87 16.65
C GLY A 547 1.45 -11.88 15.53
#